data_AF-A0A2T7NBH3-F1
#
_entry.id   AF-A0A2T7NBH3-F1
#
_cell.length_a   1.000
_cell.length_b   1.000
_cell.length_c   1.000
_cell.angle_alpha   90.00
_cell.angle_beta   90.00
_cell.angle_gamma   90.00
#
_symmetry.space_group_name_H-M   'P 1'
#
loop_
_entity.id
_entity.type
_entity.pdbx_description
1 polymer ?
#
loop_
_entity_poly.entity_id
_entity_poly.type
_entity_poly.pdbx_seq_one_letter_code
_entity_poly.pdbx_strand_id
1 'polypeptide(L)'
;MQFYQLKPHVDCSAAMDDWVYTTNGTFRISQRARRLHGKITCEYAPLVRVDDFSARHAPHIKPMMDGAPLQTDFFKVACVSAAAGDT
;
A
#
# COMPACT_ATOMS: atom_id res chain seq x y z
N MET A 1 8.94 30.69 18.35
CA MET A 1 8.87 29.22 18.57
C MET A 1 8.64 28.56 17.23
N GLN A 2 9.39 27.50 16.92
CA GLN A 2 9.31 26.79 15.64
C GLN A 2 8.55 25.49 15.87
N PHE A 3 7.39 25.32 15.24
CA PHE A 3 6.45 24.21 15.47
C PHE A 3 6.65 23.01 14.52
N TYR A 4 7.76 22.97 13.79
CA TYR A 4 8.05 21.90 12.84
C TYR A 4 9.49 21.42 12.97
N GLN A 5 9.69 20.12 12.75
CA GLN A 5 11.00 19.51 12.69
C GLN A 5 11.35 19.25 11.22
N LEU A 6 12.44 19.84 10.74
CA LEU A 6 13.01 19.47 9.44
C LEU A 6 13.50 18.03 9.50
N LYS A 7 12.92 17.18 8.66
CA LYS A 7 13.39 15.81 8.44
C LYS A 7 14.28 15.79 7.20
N PRO A 8 15.32 14.94 7.15
CA PRO A 8 16.09 14.72 5.94
C PRO A 8 15.18 14.35 4.77
N HIS A 9 15.57 14.73 3.56
CA HIS A 9 14.89 14.32 2.34
C HIS A 9 14.93 12.79 2.22
N VAL A 10 13.78 12.17 1.96
CA VAL A 10 13.70 10.74 1.71
C VAL A 10 14.12 10.50 0.27
N ASP A 11 15.26 9.85 0.08
CA ASP A 11 15.75 9.43 -1.23
C ASP A 11 15.17 8.05 -1.60
N CYS A 12 14.25 8.03 -2.56
CA CYS A 12 13.64 6.81 -3.10
C CYS A 12 14.29 6.36 -4.41
N SER A 13 15.43 6.91 -4.83
CA SER A 13 16.06 6.60 -6.13
C SER A 13 16.48 5.13 -6.27
N ALA A 14 16.82 4.48 -5.15
CA ALA A 14 17.11 3.05 -5.09
C ALA A 14 15.85 2.18 -4.95
N ALA A 15 14.69 2.78 -4.64
CA ALA A 15 13.44 2.04 -4.58
C ALA A 15 13.00 1.67 -6.00
N MET A 16 12.69 0.39 -6.20
CA MET A 16 12.07 -0.06 -7.45
C MET A 16 10.65 0.51 -7.57
N ASP A 17 10.03 0.33 -8.73
CA ASP A 17 8.62 0.68 -8.96
C ASP A 17 7.71 0.16 -7.83
N ASP A 18 6.75 1.00 -7.44
CA ASP A 18 5.73 0.63 -6.49
C ASP A 18 5.01 -0.64 -6.92
N TRP A 19 4.83 -1.57 -5.98
CA TRP A 19 4.08 -2.81 -6.24
C TRP A 19 2.60 -2.54 -6.44
N VAL A 20 2.10 -1.46 -5.84
CA VAL A 20 0.69 -1.07 -5.83
C VAL A 20 0.59 0.43 -6.05
N TYR A 21 -0.41 0.85 -6.80
CA TYR A 21 -0.75 2.26 -6.98
C TYR A 21 -2.26 2.43 -7.07
N THR A 22 -2.72 3.67 -6.95
CA THR A 22 -4.13 4.04 -7.12
C THR A 22 -4.31 4.87 -8.37
N THR A 23 -5.39 4.62 -9.10
CA THR A 23 -5.78 5.47 -10.23
C THR A 23 -7.29 5.51 -10.32
N ASN A 24 -7.88 6.71 -10.46
CA ASN A 24 -9.33 6.92 -10.60
C ASN A 24 -10.17 6.13 -9.57
N GLY A 25 -9.82 6.22 -8.28
CA GLY A 25 -10.56 5.54 -7.21
C GLY A 25 -10.41 4.01 -7.22
N THR A 26 -9.42 3.47 -7.92
CA THR A 26 -9.22 2.02 -8.10
C THR A 26 -7.86 1.58 -7.56
N PHE A 27 -7.85 0.43 -6.87
CA PHE A 27 -6.63 -0.25 -6.44
C PHE A 27 -5.97 -1.00 -7.60
N ARG A 28 -4.68 -0.80 -7.84
CA ARG A 28 -3.94 -1.44 -8.93
C ARG A 28 -2.69 -2.14 -8.43
N ILE A 29 -2.42 -3.32 -8.98
CA ILE A 29 -1.15 -4.02 -8.78
C ILE A 29 -0.28 -3.82 -10.02
N SER A 30 0.97 -3.37 -9.82
CA SER A 30 1.90 -3.06 -10.91
C SER A 30 2.18 -4.29 -11.77
N GLN A 31 1.95 -4.16 -13.08
CA GLN A 31 2.27 -5.20 -14.06
C GLN A 31 3.78 -5.43 -14.16
N ARG A 32 4.60 -4.39 -13.93
CA ARG A 32 6.06 -4.57 -13.85
C ARG A 32 6.44 -5.37 -12.61
N ALA A 33 5.86 -5.05 -11.43
CA ALA A 33 6.12 -5.80 -10.20
C ALA A 33 5.70 -7.27 -10.35
N ARG A 34 4.53 -7.55 -10.98
CA ARG A 34 4.10 -8.92 -11.30
C ARG A 34 5.08 -9.66 -12.21
N ARG A 35 5.67 -8.98 -13.20
CA ARG A 35 6.69 -9.59 -14.08
C ARG A 35 7.98 -9.93 -13.34
N LEU A 36 8.38 -9.09 -12.38
CA LEU A 36 9.64 -9.26 -11.63
C LEU A 36 9.53 -10.25 -10.47
N HIS A 37 8.40 -10.26 -9.77
CA HIS A 37 8.20 -11.01 -8.53
C HIS A 37 7.19 -12.16 -8.65
N GLY A 38 6.57 -12.32 -9.83
CA GLY A 38 5.55 -13.33 -10.08
C GLY A 38 4.20 -12.99 -9.44
N LYS A 39 3.53 -14.00 -8.88
CA LYS A 39 2.22 -13.82 -8.26
C LYS A 39 2.34 -12.98 -6.99
N ILE A 40 1.80 -11.78 -7.03
CA ILE A 40 1.68 -10.87 -5.88
C ILE A 40 0.28 -10.99 -5.29
N THR A 41 0.20 -11.16 -3.97
CA THR A 41 -1.05 -11.16 -3.19
C THR A 41 -0.95 -10.07 -2.13
N CYS A 42 -1.96 -9.20 -2.06
CA CYS A 42 -1.97 -8.07 -1.14
C CYS A 42 -3.10 -8.18 -0.12
N GLU A 43 -2.82 -7.73 1.09
CA GLU A 43 -3.76 -7.44 2.14
C GLU A 43 -3.97 -5.92 2.20
N TYR A 44 -5.23 -5.50 2.16
CA TYR A 44 -5.65 -4.10 2.20
C TYR A 44 -6.37 -3.83 3.51
N ALA A 45 -5.87 -2.87 4.29
CA ALA A 45 -6.45 -2.46 5.57
C ALA A 45 -6.96 -1.02 5.45
N PRO A 46 -8.28 -0.80 5.29
CA PRO A 46 -8.86 0.53 5.28
C PRO A 46 -8.59 1.24 6.63
N LEU A 47 -8.12 2.48 6.62
CA LEU A 47 -8.04 3.31 7.84
C LEU A 47 -9.32 4.12 7.98
N VAL A 48 -9.87 4.09 9.19
CA VAL A 48 -11.07 4.85 9.57
C VAL A 48 -10.73 5.71 10.77
N ARG A 49 -11.03 7.00 10.65
CA ARG A 49 -10.92 7.97 11.74
C ARG A 49 -11.98 7.66 12.79
N VAL A 50 -11.58 7.57 14.05
CA VAL A 50 -12.49 7.39 15.18
C VAL A 50 -12.80 8.74 15.82
N ASP A 51 -11.77 9.56 16.03
CA ASP A 51 -11.84 10.90 16.58
C ASP A 51 -10.72 11.80 16.04
N ASP A 52 -10.50 12.96 16.67
CA ASP A 52 -9.49 13.95 16.25
C ASP A 52 -8.05 13.47 16.40
N PHE A 53 -7.80 12.48 17.26
CA PHE A 53 -6.48 12.04 17.65
C PHE A 53 -6.25 10.54 17.43
N SER A 54 -7.27 9.79 17.00
CA SER A 54 -7.19 8.35 16.83
C SER A 54 -7.80 7.84 15.50
N ALA A 55 -7.16 6.80 14.97
CA ALA A 55 -7.61 6.05 13.81
C ALA A 55 -7.43 4.56 14.07
N ARG A 56 -8.26 3.75 13.39
CA ARG A 56 -8.18 2.28 13.45
C ARG A 56 -8.27 1.69 12.06
N HIS A 57 -7.84 0.45 11.92
CA HIS A 57 -8.16 -0.32 10.73
C HIS A 57 -9.63 -0.77 10.77
N ALA A 58 -10.31 -0.71 9.63
CA ALA A 58 -11.54 -1.45 9.38
C ALA A 58 -11.19 -2.90 9.00
N PRO A 59 -12.17 -3.80 8.76
CA PRO A 59 -11.88 -5.17 8.36
C PRO A 59 -10.92 -5.24 7.16
N HIS A 60 -9.87 -6.05 7.31
CA HIS A 60 -8.87 -6.21 6.26
C HIS A 60 -9.46 -7.03 5.09
N ILE A 61 -9.08 -6.68 3.88
CA ILE A 61 -9.45 -7.38 2.65
C ILE A 61 -8.24 -8.17 2.17
N LYS A 62 -8.38 -9.49 2.11
CA LYS A 62 -7.32 -10.41 1.68
C LYS A 62 -7.93 -11.59 0.92
N PRO A 63 -7.66 -11.74 -0.40
CA PRO A 63 -6.82 -10.87 -1.22
C PRO A 63 -7.53 -9.57 -1.62
N MET A 64 -6.79 -8.46 -1.66
CA MET A 64 -7.25 -7.27 -2.38
C MET A 64 -7.07 -7.47 -3.88
N MET A 65 -8.17 -7.36 -4.62
CA MET A 65 -8.19 -7.63 -6.06
C MET A 65 -7.73 -6.41 -6.85
N ASP A 66 -6.91 -6.65 -7.86
CA ASP A 66 -6.50 -5.63 -8.83
C ASP A 66 -7.70 -5.16 -9.65
N GLY A 67 -7.93 -3.85 -9.70
CA GLY A 67 -9.12 -3.25 -10.32
C GLY A 67 -10.30 -3.07 -9.36
N ALA A 68 -10.21 -3.48 -8.10
CA ALA A 68 -11.27 -3.24 -7.13
C ALA A 68 -11.36 -1.74 -6.78
N PRO A 69 -12.58 -1.19 -6.57
CA PRO A 69 -12.74 0.18 -6.10
C PRO A 69 -12.13 0.34 -4.71
N LEU A 70 -11.58 1.52 -4.44
CA LEU A 70 -11.10 1.88 -3.10
C LEU A 70 -12.30 2.00 -2.16
N GLN A 71 -12.17 1.47 -0.94
CA GLN A 71 -13.19 1.61 0.10
C GLN A 71 -13.03 2.89 0.93
N THR A 72 -11.85 3.52 0.86
CA THR A 72 -11.45 4.71 1.61
C THR A 72 -10.25 5.36 0.93
N ASP A 73 -10.06 6.65 1.20
CA ASP A 73 -8.91 7.42 0.72
C ASP A 73 -7.62 7.07 1.48
N PHE A 74 -7.74 6.56 2.72
CA PHE A 74 -6.60 6.21 3.57
C PHE A 74 -6.59 4.72 3.88
N PHE A 75 -5.54 4.03 3.47
CA PHE A 75 -5.40 2.60 3.71
C PHE A 75 -3.93 2.20 3.85
N LYS A 76 -3.70 1.06 4.49
CA LYS A 76 -2.41 0.39 4.52
C LYS A 76 -2.47 -0.84 3.63
N VAL A 77 -1.38 -1.12 2.91
CA VAL A 77 -1.26 -2.31 2.07
C VAL A 77 0.01 -3.06 2.46
N ALA A 78 -0.13 -4.38 2.57
CA ALA A 78 0.99 -5.30 2.70
C ALA A 78 0.88 -6.36 1.61
N CYS A 79 1.93 -6.53 0.81
CA CYS A 79 1.95 -7.48 -0.29
C CYS A 79 3.05 -8.52 -0.09
N VAL A 80 2.76 -9.74 -0.51
CA VAL A 80 3.71 -10.85 -0.56
C VAL A 80 3.78 -11.38 -1.98
N SER A 81 4.96 -11.86 -2.37
CA SER A 81 5.16 -12.57 -3.64
C SER A 81 5.66 -13.99 -3.36
N ALA A 82 5.23 -14.95 -4.18
CA ALA A 82 5.63 -16.34 -4.03
C ALA A 82 7.12 -16.60 -4.34
N ALA A 83 7.86 -15.61 -4.87
CA ALA A 83 9.28 -15.75 -5.19
C ALA A 83 10.20 -15.60 -3.96
N ALA A 84 9.67 -15.21 -2.80
CA ALA A 84 10.46 -14.99 -1.58
C ALA A 84 10.21 -16.11 -0.56
N GLY A 85 10.71 -17.32 -0.81
CA GLY A 85 10.73 -18.35 0.22
C GLY A 85 10.75 -19.82 -0.21
N ASP A 86 11.54 -20.20 -1.21
CA ASP A 86 11.94 -21.61 -1.41
C ASP A 86 13.39 -21.69 -1.93
N THR A 87 14.35 -21.48 -1.02
CA THR A 87 15.70 -22.06 -1.01
C THR A 87 16.17 -22.16 0.43
#